data_AF-A0A9W6JPP6-F1
#
_entry.id   AF-A0A9W6JPP6-F1
#
_cell.length_a   1.000
_cell.length_b   1.000
_cell.length_c   1.000
_cell.angle_alpha   90.00
_cell.angle_beta   90.00
_cell.angle_gamma   90.00
#
_symmetry.space_group_name_H-M   'P 1'
#
loop_
_entity.id
_entity.type
_entity.pdbx_description
1 polymer ?
#
loop_
_entity_poly.entity_id
_entity_poly.type
_entity_poly.pdbx_seq_one_letter_code
_entity_poly.pdbx_strand_id
1 'polypeptide(L)'
;MTDIFHEVQEDLRRERLQRLWTRYGWLIVAVAVLLVAAAGGWRGYEYWQARQAEAAGDRYQAAARLAEEGKADEAKAAFAELAANAPAGYQALARLREAAEVVKSDPAAALKLYEAVANDSAADALLRDAARVRAGYVAVDHASRDEVRKLVEALAVDNGPWRQAAREVLGLAAYKAGDLVDARRQFEALVSDPETGQGARQRADLMLSVMPAAAAAPAK
;
A
#
# COMPACT_ATOMS: atom_id res chain seq x y z
N MET A 1 6.57 31.23 65.40
CA MET A 1 5.24 31.81 65.11
C MET A 1 4.98 31.78 63.59
N THR A 2 5.07 30.60 62.98
CA THR A 2 4.87 30.38 61.54
C THR A 2 3.90 29.23 61.28
N ASP A 3 3.67 28.34 62.26
CA ASP A 3 2.71 27.24 62.15
C ASP A 3 1.25 27.69 62.04
N ILE A 4 0.81 28.68 62.83
CA ILE A 4 -0.60 29.12 62.85
C ILE A 4 -1.04 29.73 61.50
N PHE A 5 -0.14 30.41 60.79
CA PHE A 5 -0.44 30.97 59.48
C PHE A 5 -0.46 29.91 58.38
N HIS A 6 0.35 28.85 58.52
CA HIS A 6 0.28 27.69 57.64
C HIS A 6 -0.97 26.87 57.90
N GLU A 7 -1.28 26.51 59.15
CA GLU A 7 -2.51 25.79 59.54
C GLU A 7 -3.78 26.51 59.06
N VAL A 8 -3.87 27.83 59.26
CA VAL A 8 -5.05 28.60 58.82
C VAL A 8 -5.16 28.68 57.29
N GLN A 9 -4.04 28.80 56.56
CA GLN A 9 -4.07 28.71 55.10
C GLN A 9 -4.44 27.30 54.61
N GLU A 10 -4.01 26.28 55.34
CA GLU A 10 -4.30 24.88 55.04
C GLU A 10 -5.78 24.57 55.22
N ASP A 11 -6.37 25.02 56.33
CA ASP A 11 -7.80 24.90 56.60
C ASP A 11 -8.64 25.66 55.57
N LEU A 12 -8.27 26.89 55.20
CA LEU A 12 -8.95 27.65 54.15
C LEU A 12 -8.83 27.00 52.77
N ARG A 13 -7.69 26.36 52.45
CA ARG A 13 -7.53 25.56 51.22
C ARG A 13 -8.43 24.32 51.27
N ARG A 14 -8.48 23.65 52.41
CA ARG A 14 -9.29 22.45 52.63
C ARG A 14 -10.77 22.76 52.48
N GLU A 15 -11.25 23.84 53.08
CA GLU A 15 -12.63 24.30 52.96
C GLU A 15 -13.00 24.64 51.51
N ARG A 16 -12.12 25.31 50.77
CA ARG A 16 -12.36 25.64 49.35
C ARG A 16 -12.44 24.38 48.48
N LEU A 17 -11.54 23.42 48.70
CA LEU A 17 -11.58 22.13 48.00
C LEU A 17 -12.83 21.33 48.37
N GLN A 18 -13.24 21.35 49.63
CA GLN A 18 -14.43 20.66 50.11
C GLN A 18 -15.73 21.27 49.58
N ARG A 19 -15.80 22.60 49.43
CA ARG A 19 -16.91 23.30 48.75
C ARG A 19 -16.96 23.01 47.25
N LEU A 20 -15.80 22.93 46.59
CA LEU A 20 -15.74 22.53 45.18
C LEU A 20 -16.17 21.07 45.00
N TRP A 21 -15.74 20.17 45.88
CA TRP A 21 -16.12 18.76 45.83
C TRP A 21 -17.60 18.53 46.13
N THR A 22 -18.18 19.20 47.12
CA THR A 22 -19.62 19.08 47.42
C THR A 22 -20.49 19.62 46.28
N ARG A 23 -20.03 20.64 45.54
CA ARG A 23 -20.79 21.22 44.41
C ARG A 23 -20.57 20.49 43.07
N TYR A 24 -19.33 20.11 42.77
CA TYR A 24 -18.91 19.57 41.46
C TYR A 24 -18.41 18.12 41.51
N GLY A 25 -18.31 17.49 42.69
CA GLY A 25 -17.78 16.13 42.83
C GLY A 25 -18.55 15.10 42.00
N TRP A 26 -19.87 15.24 41.90
CA TRP A 26 -20.67 14.37 41.04
C TRP A 26 -20.36 14.56 39.55
N LEU A 27 -20.08 15.79 39.10
CA LEU A 27 -19.65 16.07 37.71
C LEU A 27 -18.26 15.49 37.44
N ILE A 28 -17.33 15.63 38.38
CA ILE A 28 -15.98 15.06 38.27
C ILE A 28 -16.07 13.53 38.14
N VAL A 29 -16.87 12.88 38.99
CA VAL A 29 -17.10 11.43 38.93
C VAL A 29 -17.78 11.04 37.61
N ALA A 30 -18.81 11.78 37.17
CA ALA A 30 -19.49 11.50 35.90
C ALA A 30 -18.53 11.60 34.71
N VAL A 31 -17.68 12.61 34.66
CA VAL A 31 -16.65 12.77 33.61
C VAL A 31 -15.63 11.62 33.68
N ALA A 32 -15.15 11.27 34.88
CA ALA A 32 -14.21 10.17 35.05
C ALA A 32 -14.80 8.83 34.57
N VAL A 33 -16.06 8.54 34.91
CA VAL A 33 -16.77 7.34 34.45
C VAL A 33 -16.93 7.36 32.92
N LEU A 34 -17.30 8.50 32.34
CA LEU A 34 -17.45 8.64 30.89
C LEU A 34 -16.12 8.39 30.17
N LEU A 35 -15.00 8.90 30.69
CA LEU A 35 -13.67 8.66 30.15
C LEU A 35 -13.28 7.18 30.21
N VAL A 36 -13.56 6.50 31.34
CA VAL A 36 -13.28 5.06 31.49
C VAL A 36 -14.16 4.24 30.54
N ALA A 37 -15.44 4.58 30.39
CA ALA A 37 -16.35 3.91 29.45
C ALA A 37 -15.89 4.11 27.99
N ALA A 38 -15.49 5.33 27.61
CA ALA A 38 -14.94 5.61 26.29
C ALA A 38 -13.65 4.83 26.01
N ALA A 39 -12.71 4.81 26.96
CA ALA A 39 -11.47 4.05 26.84
C ALA A 39 -11.72 2.53 26.77
N GLY A 40 -12.64 2.00 27.58
CA GLY A 40 -13.03 0.59 27.55
C GLY A 40 -13.70 0.20 26.24
N GLY A 41 -14.61 1.04 25.73
CA GLY A 41 -15.24 0.86 24.42
C GLY A 41 -14.23 0.88 23.27
N TRP A 42 -13.30 1.84 23.28
CA TRP A 42 -12.23 1.92 22.29
C TRP A 42 -11.35 0.66 22.30
N ARG A 43 -10.90 0.22 23.49
CA ARG A 43 -10.06 -0.99 23.62
C ARG A 43 -10.81 -2.27 23.20
N GLY A 44 -12.10 -2.36 23.49
CA GLY A 44 -12.94 -3.47 23.02
C GLY A 44 -13.05 -3.48 21.49
N TYR A 45 -13.20 -2.32 20.88
CA TYR A 45 -13.24 -2.16 19.42
C TYR A 45 -11.90 -2.51 18.75
N GLU A 46 -10.78 -2.02 19.28
CA GLU A 46 -9.44 -2.40 18.82
C GLU A 46 -9.21 -3.91 18.91
N TYR A 47 -9.61 -4.54 20.02
CA TYR A 47 -9.50 -5.98 20.19
C TYR A 47 -10.31 -6.77 19.16
N TRP A 48 -11.54 -6.32 18.87
CA TRP A 48 -12.39 -6.94 17.87
C TRP A 48 -11.86 -6.78 16.45
N GLN A 49 -11.32 -5.60 16.10
CA GLN A 49 -10.64 -5.39 14.83
C GLN A 49 -9.37 -6.26 14.71
N ALA A 50 -8.56 -6.33 15.77
CA ALA A 50 -7.33 -7.11 15.78
C ALA A 50 -7.62 -8.61 15.54
N ARG A 51 -8.63 -9.17 16.20
CA ARG A 51 -9.05 -10.56 15.97
C ARG A 51 -9.49 -10.84 14.53
N GLN A 52 -10.20 -9.90 13.91
CA GLN A 52 -10.59 -10.07 12.51
C GLN A 52 -9.41 -9.96 11.56
N ALA A 53 -8.49 -9.04 11.82
CA ALA A 53 -7.27 -8.90 11.05
C ALA A 53 -6.40 -10.16 11.17
N GLU A 54 -6.28 -10.74 12.37
CA GLU A 54 -5.59 -12.01 12.62
C GLU A 54 -6.21 -13.16 11.81
N ALA A 55 -7.53 -13.35 11.90
CA ALA A 55 -8.23 -14.38 11.15
C ALA A 55 -8.12 -14.20 9.63
N ALA A 56 -8.15 -12.95 9.14
CA ALA A 56 -7.92 -12.64 7.73
C ALA A 56 -6.47 -12.92 7.32
N GLY A 57 -5.51 -12.63 8.20
CA GLY A 57 -4.09 -12.94 8.03
C GLY A 57 -3.83 -14.43 7.87
N ASP A 58 -4.41 -15.26 8.74
CA ASP A 58 -4.28 -16.72 8.67
C ASP A 58 -4.83 -17.27 7.35
N ARG A 59 -6.02 -16.81 6.94
CA ARG A 59 -6.62 -17.18 5.65
C ARG A 59 -5.78 -16.71 4.47
N TYR A 60 -5.21 -15.51 4.54
CA TYR A 60 -4.32 -15.00 3.49
C TYR A 60 -3.06 -15.84 3.37
N GLN A 61 -2.47 -16.24 4.50
CA GLN A 61 -1.30 -17.13 4.51
C GLN A 61 -1.66 -18.52 3.97
N ALA A 62 -2.83 -19.06 4.31
CA ALA A 62 -3.30 -20.31 3.74
C ALA A 62 -3.48 -20.22 2.21
N ALA A 63 -4.08 -19.14 1.71
CA ALA A 63 -4.20 -18.88 0.29
C ALA A 63 -2.83 -18.75 -0.41
N ALA A 64 -1.87 -18.08 0.23
CA ALA A 64 -0.51 -17.96 -0.29
C ALA A 64 0.20 -19.33 -0.39
N ARG A 65 0.00 -20.22 0.59
CA ARG A 65 0.54 -21.60 0.52
C ARG A 65 -0.05 -22.39 -0.63
N LEU A 66 -1.35 -22.26 -0.91
CA LEU A 66 -1.97 -22.90 -2.08
C LEU A 66 -1.30 -22.43 -3.39
N ALA A 67 -0.98 -21.14 -3.50
CA ALA A 67 -0.26 -20.61 -4.65
C ALA A 67 1.16 -21.17 -4.77
N GLU A 68 1.89 -21.27 -3.66
CA GLU A 68 3.23 -21.86 -3.60
C GLU A 68 3.24 -23.36 -3.95
N GLU A 69 2.18 -24.08 -3.58
CA GLU A 69 1.95 -25.48 -3.94
C GLU A 69 1.51 -25.67 -5.41
N GLY A 70 1.33 -24.58 -6.17
CA GLY A 70 0.91 -24.62 -7.57
C GLY A 70 -0.60 -24.84 -7.77
N LYS A 71 -1.40 -24.76 -6.71
CA LYS A 71 -2.87 -24.88 -6.76
C LYS A 71 -3.52 -23.54 -7.10
N ALA A 72 -3.22 -23.03 -8.30
CA ALA A 72 -3.59 -21.68 -8.71
C ALA A 72 -5.11 -21.40 -8.63
N ASP A 73 -5.97 -22.35 -9.00
CA ASP A 73 -7.43 -22.17 -8.95
C ASP A 73 -7.96 -22.09 -7.51
N GLU A 74 -7.43 -22.92 -6.60
CA GLU A 74 -7.79 -22.90 -5.18
C GLU A 74 -7.29 -21.60 -4.52
N ALA A 75 -6.05 -21.19 -4.82
CA ALA A 75 -5.47 -19.94 -4.33
C ALA A 75 -6.27 -18.73 -4.81
N LYS A 76 -6.62 -18.69 -6.11
CA LYS A 76 -7.48 -17.65 -6.69
C LYS A 76 -8.80 -17.56 -5.95
N ALA A 77 -9.49 -18.68 -5.75
CA ALA A 77 -10.79 -18.69 -5.06
C ALA A 77 -10.67 -18.18 -3.61
N ALA A 78 -9.62 -18.60 -2.89
CA ALA A 78 -9.37 -18.15 -1.51
C ALA A 78 -9.04 -16.65 -1.44
N PHE A 79 -8.24 -16.13 -2.38
CA PHE A 79 -7.96 -14.69 -2.46
C PHE A 79 -9.19 -13.88 -2.86
N ALA A 80 -10.03 -14.39 -3.77
CA ALA A 80 -11.29 -13.72 -4.13
C ALA A 80 -12.26 -13.64 -2.94
N GLU A 81 -12.35 -14.68 -2.12
CA GLU A 81 -13.17 -14.67 -0.89
C GLU A 81 -12.66 -13.61 0.10
N LEU A 82 -11.35 -13.50 0.29
CA LEU A 82 -10.73 -12.47 1.13
C LEU A 82 -10.92 -11.08 0.56
N ALA A 83 -10.79 -10.90 -0.75
CA ALA A 83 -11.01 -9.62 -1.42
C ALA A 83 -12.45 -9.10 -1.24
N ALA A 84 -13.42 -10.01 -1.06
CA ALA A 84 -14.83 -9.65 -0.83
C ALA A 84 -15.17 -9.43 0.65
N ASN A 85 -14.58 -10.19 1.57
CA ASN A 85 -15.09 -10.30 2.95
C ASN A 85 -14.07 -9.92 4.04
N ALA A 86 -12.79 -9.74 3.73
CA ALA A 86 -11.78 -9.40 4.74
C ALA A 86 -11.94 -7.96 5.25
N PRO A 87 -11.31 -7.59 6.38
CA PRO A 87 -11.16 -6.19 6.76
C PRO A 87 -10.43 -5.37 5.68
N ALA A 88 -10.71 -4.07 5.60
CA ALA A 88 -10.24 -3.19 4.51
C ALA A 88 -8.74 -3.33 4.18
N GLY A 89 -7.87 -3.47 5.18
CA GLY A 89 -6.43 -3.64 4.97
C GLY A 89 -6.05 -4.91 4.19
N TYR A 90 -6.81 -6.00 4.33
CA TYR A 90 -6.57 -7.26 3.63
C TYR A 90 -7.30 -7.36 2.29
N GLN A 91 -8.38 -6.61 2.07
CA GLN A 91 -9.14 -6.68 0.81
C GLN A 91 -8.28 -6.30 -0.39
N ALA A 92 -7.57 -5.18 -0.32
CA ALA A 92 -6.69 -4.72 -1.40
C ALA A 92 -5.53 -5.70 -1.65
N LEU A 93 -4.89 -6.19 -0.57
CA LEU A 93 -3.82 -7.18 -0.67
C LEU A 93 -4.29 -8.50 -1.29
N ALA A 94 -5.46 -8.98 -0.88
CA ALA A 94 -6.05 -10.20 -1.42
C ALA A 94 -6.40 -10.03 -2.90
N ARG A 95 -6.96 -8.88 -3.30
CA ARG A 95 -7.26 -8.60 -4.71
C ARG A 95 -5.99 -8.50 -5.57
N LEU A 96 -4.91 -7.91 -5.05
CA LEU A 96 -3.59 -7.91 -5.71
C LEU A 96 -3.06 -9.34 -5.91
N ARG A 97 -3.24 -10.22 -4.92
CA ARG A 97 -2.83 -11.62 -5.01
C ARG A 97 -3.72 -12.42 -5.97
N GLU A 98 -5.03 -12.23 -5.92
CA GLU A 98 -5.97 -12.82 -6.88
C GLU A 98 -5.55 -12.48 -8.32
N ALA A 99 -5.24 -11.21 -8.60
CA ALA A 99 -4.75 -10.78 -9.90
C ALA A 99 -3.44 -11.49 -10.30
N ALA A 100 -2.52 -11.70 -9.35
CA ALA A 100 -1.27 -12.40 -9.59
C ALA A 100 -1.46 -13.91 -9.91
N GLU A 101 -2.47 -14.55 -9.33
CA GLU A 101 -2.79 -15.96 -9.66
C GLU A 101 -3.46 -16.09 -11.03
N VAL A 102 -4.28 -15.10 -11.41
CA VAL A 102 -5.04 -15.12 -12.67
C VAL A 102 -4.21 -14.70 -13.89
N VAL A 103 -3.17 -13.90 -13.71
CA VAL A 103 -2.42 -13.27 -14.83
C VAL A 103 -1.91 -14.25 -15.89
N LYS A 104 -1.53 -15.46 -15.48
CA LYS A 104 -0.99 -16.47 -16.40
C LYS A 104 -2.07 -17.10 -17.28
N SER A 105 -3.29 -17.22 -16.79
CA SER A 105 -4.40 -17.86 -17.48
C SER A 105 -5.32 -16.87 -18.18
N ASP A 106 -5.57 -15.72 -17.55
CA ASP A 106 -6.42 -14.65 -18.07
C ASP A 106 -5.84 -13.27 -17.73
N PRO A 107 -4.90 -12.75 -18.56
CA PRO A 107 -4.28 -11.45 -18.33
C PRO A 107 -5.29 -10.30 -18.38
N ALA A 108 -6.39 -10.43 -19.13
CA ALA A 108 -7.42 -9.40 -19.19
C ALA A 108 -8.21 -9.32 -17.87
N ALA A 109 -8.53 -10.46 -17.25
CA ALA A 109 -9.14 -10.49 -15.92
C ALA A 109 -8.17 -9.96 -14.85
N ALA A 110 -6.89 -10.34 -14.91
CA ALA A 110 -5.87 -9.83 -13.98
C ALA A 110 -5.71 -8.31 -14.08
N LEU A 111 -5.71 -7.75 -15.30
CA LEU A 111 -5.65 -6.30 -15.51
C LEU A 111 -6.83 -5.59 -14.81
N LYS A 112 -8.06 -6.09 -14.99
CA LYS A 112 -9.25 -5.54 -14.31
C LYS A 112 -9.14 -5.60 -12.78
N LEU A 113 -8.59 -6.67 -12.23
CA LEU A 113 -8.38 -6.81 -10.78
C LEU A 113 -7.35 -5.81 -10.26
N TYR A 114 -6.23 -5.61 -10.97
CA TYR A 114 -5.25 -4.57 -10.62
C TYR A 114 -5.85 -3.16 -10.74
N GLU A 115 -6.58 -2.87 -11.81
CA GLU A 115 -7.24 -1.57 -11.99
C GLU A 115 -8.28 -1.29 -10.90
N ALA A 116 -9.02 -2.30 -10.45
CA ALA A 116 -9.95 -2.17 -9.34
C ALA A 116 -9.23 -1.71 -8.05
N VAL A 117 -8.05 -2.25 -7.75
CA VAL A 117 -7.24 -1.77 -6.61
C VAL A 117 -6.67 -0.38 -6.88
N ALA A 118 -6.13 -0.12 -8.06
CA ALA A 118 -5.55 1.16 -8.43
C ALA A 118 -6.54 2.33 -8.27
N ASN A 119 -7.82 2.08 -8.55
CA ASN A 119 -8.90 3.07 -8.53
C ASN A 119 -9.70 3.09 -7.22
N ASP A 120 -9.42 2.20 -6.28
CA ASP A 120 -10.12 2.16 -4.99
C ASP A 120 -9.54 3.22 -4.03
N SER A 121 -10.23 4.34 -3.87
CA SER A 121 -9.82 5.41 -2.96
C SER A 121 -9.72 5.00 -1.49
N ALA A 122 -10.37 3.90 -1.09
CA ALA A 122 -10.29 3.37 0.27
C ALA A 122 -9.03 2.53 0.51
N ALA A 123 -8.37 2.05 -0.56
CA ALA A 123 -7.10 1.33 -0.46
C ALA A 123 -5.93 2.28 -0.15
N ASP A 124 -4.93 1.76 0.57
CA ASP A 124 -3.68 2.49 0.85
C ASP A 124 -2.99 2.96 -0.45
N ALA A 125 -2.44 4.18 -0.43
CA ALA A 125 -1.85 4.79 -1.62
C ALA A 125 -0.70 3.93 -2.21
N LEU A 126 0.13 3.30 -1.37
CA LEU A 126 1.21 2.44 -1.83
C LEU A 126 0.68 1.19 -2.52
N LEU A 127 -0.45 0.63 -2.04
CA LEU A 127 -1.09 -0.52 -2.69
C LEU A 127 -1.73 -0.14 -4.02
N ARG A 128 -2.34 1.04 -4.13
CA ARG A 128 -2.85 1.53 -5.41
C ARG A 128 -1.74 1.72 -6.44
N ASP A 129 -0.61 2.28 -6.03
CA ASP A 129 0.54 2.49 -6.91
C ASP A 129 1.20 1.17 -7.29
N ALA A 130 1.31 0.22 -6.35
CA ALA A 130 1.71 -1.15 -6.66
C ALA A 130 0.79 -1.78 -7.72
N ALA A 131 -0.54 -1.60 -7.58
CA ALA A 131 -1.52 -2.10 -8.51
C ALA A 131 -1.35 -1.49 -9.91
N ARG A 132 -1.11 -0.17 -10.01
CA ARG A 132 -0.82 0.51 -11.29
C ARG A 132 0.43 -0.04 -11.97
N VAL A 133 1.51 -0.27 -11.23
CA VAL A 133 2.74 -0.87 -11.77
C VAL A 133 2.47 -2.29 -12.26
N ARG A 134 1.77 -3.11 -11.48
CA ARG A 134 1.43 -4.50 -11.85
C ARG A 134 0.50 -4.55 -13.07
N ALA A 135 -0.53 -3.70 -13.11
CA ALA A 135 -1.36 -3.48 -14.29
C ALA A 135 -0.51 -3.10 -15.50
N GLY A 136 0.45 -2.18 -15.32
CA GLY A 136 1.40 -1.77 -16.34
C GLY A 136 2.19 -2.93 -16.95
N TYR A 137 2.77 -3.82 -16.12
CA TYR A 137 3.48 -5.00 -16.62
C TYR A 137 2.58 -5.94 -17.44
N VAL A 138 1.32 -6.14 -17.01
CA VAL A 138 0.36 -6.94 -17.79
C VAL A 138 0.01 -6.24 -19.09
N ALA A 139 -0.25 -4.93 -19.03
CA ALA A 139 -0.68 -4.12 -20.15
C ALA A 139 0.40 -3.99 -21.26
N VAL A 140 1.70 -4.12 -20.95
CA VAL A 140 2.78 -4.11 -21.96
C VAL A 140 2.54 -5.10 -23.10
N ASP A 141 1.98 -6.27 -22.80
CA ASP A 141 1.74 -7.31 -23.80
C ASP A 141 0.35 -7.24 -24.44
N HIS A 142 -0.58 -6.48 -23.85
CA HIS A 142 -2.02 -6.58 -24.15
C HIS A 142 -2.70 -5.24 -24.45
N ALA A 143 -2.01 -4.11 -24.29
CA ALA A 143 -2.55 -2.76 -24.49
C ALA A 143 -1.59 -1.90 -25.33
N SER A 144 -2.07 -0.73 -25.75
CA SER A 144 -1.23 0.24 -26.45
C SER A 144 -0.22 0.90 -25.50
N ARG A 145 0.88 1.40 -26.07
CA ARG A 145 1.87 2.18 -25.32
C ARG A 145 1.26 3.36 -24.56
N ASP A 146 0.24 4.01 -25.12
CA ASP A 146 -0.43 5.14 -24.47
C ASP A 146 -1.21 4.71 -23.23
N GLU A 147 -1.91 3.58 -23.29
CA GLU A 147 -2.61 2.99 -22.15
C GLU A 147 -1.63 2.59 -21.04
N VAL A 148 -0.52 1.93 -21.40
CA VAL A 148 0.53 1.60 -20.43
C VAL A 148 1.12 2.85 -19.79
N ARG A 149 1.42 3.89 -20.59
CA ARG A 149 1.94 5.16 -20.09
C ARG A 149 0.99 5.79 -19.07
N LYS A 150 -0.31 5.86 -19.36
CA LYS A 150 -1.33 6.42 -18.44
C LYS A 150 -1.36 5.73 -17.09
N LEU A 151 -1.03 4.44 -17.02
CA LEU A 151 -0.99 3.68 -15.76
C LEU A 151 0.20 4.08 -14.88
N VAL A 152 1.39 4.26 -15.46
CA VAL A 152 2.65 4.31 -14.67
C VAL A 152 3.45 5.61 -14.79
N GLU A 153 3.15 6.50 -15.72
CA GLU A 153 3.95 7.73 -15.95
C GLU A 153 4.03 8.61 -14.69
N ALA A 154 2.91 8.77 -13.98
CA ALA A 154 2.87 9.51 -12.72
C ALA A 154 3.71 8.87 -11.60
N LEU A 155 4.05 7.58 -11.72
CA LEU A 155 4.87 6.85 -10.76
C LEU A 155 6.35 6.85 -11.11
N ALA A 156 6.72 7.29 -12.32
CA ALA A 156 8.11 7.40 -12.79
C ALA A 156 8.83 8.67 -12.30
N VAL A 157 8.18 9.44 -11.41
CA VAL A 157 8.72 10.66 -10.78
C VAL A 157 9.96 10.39 -9.94
N ASP A 158 10.84 11.39 -9.85
CA ASP A 158 12.07 11.28 -9.06
C ASP A 158 11.77 11.05 -7.57
N ASN A 159 12.55 10.18 -6.93
CA ASN A 159 12.49 9.79 -5.52
C ASN A 159 11.21 9.04 -5.09
N GLY A 160 10.37 8.60 -6.03
CA GLY A 160 9.21 7.76 -5.74
C GLY A 160 9.58 6.28 -5.50
N PRO A 161 8.88 5.56 -4.59
CA PRO A 161 9.18 4.16 -4.29
C PRO A 161 8.97 3.22 -5.49
N TRP A 162 8.14 3.63 -6.45
CA TRP A 162 7.80 2.88 -7.66
C TRP A 162 8.53 3.36 -8.92
N ARG A 163 9.40 4.38 -8.81
CA ARG A 163 10.08 5.03 -9.96
C ARG A 163 10.73 4.04 -10.91
N GLN A 164 11.48 3.10 -10.35
CA GLN A 164 12.26 2.14 -11.13
C GLN A 164 11.35 1.16 -11.87
N ALA A 165 10.35 0.60 -11.18
CA ALA A 165 9.40 -0.29 -11.81
C ALA A 165 8.56 0.42 -12.89
N ALA A 166 8.16 1.67 -12.64
CA ALA A 166 7.45 2.48 -13.61
C ALA A 166 8.31 2.77 -14.86
N ARG A 167 9.58 3.15 -14.70
CA ARG A 167 10.53 3.33 -15.81
C ARG A 167 10.75 2.03 -16.60
N GLU A 168 10.82 0.90 -15.91
CA GLU A 168 10.95 -0.41 -16.57
C GLU A 168 9.72 -0.70 -17.44
N VAL A 169 8.51 -0.51 -16.90
CA VAL A 169 7.25 -0.68 -17.65
C VAL A 169 7.18 0.27 -18.86
N LEU A 170 7.55 1.55 -18.70
CA LEU A 170 7.61 2.50 -19.81
C LEU A 170 8.60 2.07 -20.89
N GLY A 171 9.78 1.60 -20.49
CA GLY A 171 10.82 1.10 -21.40
C GLY A 171 10.37 -0.13 -22.17
N LEU A 172 9.70 -1.09 -21.50
CA LEU A 172 9.13 -2.28 -22.12
C LEU A 172 8.03 -1.92 -23.13
N ALA A 173 7.13 -0.99 -22.78
CA ALA A 173 6.08 -0.51 -23.67
C ALA A 173 6.65 0.22 -24.90
N ALA A 174 7.69 1.04 -24.72
CA ALA A 174 8.38 1.72 -25.81
C ALA A 174 9.07 0.72 -26.75
N TYR A 175 9.75 -0.29 -26.18
CA TYR A 175 10.40 -1.36 -26.94
C TYR A 175 9.39 -2.13 -27.80
N LYS A 176 8.26 -2.55 -27.21
CA LYS A 176 7.15 -3.21 -27.92
C LYS A 176 6.56 -2.36 -29.05
N ALA A 177 6.51 -1.05 -28.85
CA ALA A 177 6.03 -0.11 -29.86
C ALA A 177 7.06 0.21 -30.96
N GLY A 178 8.28 -0.34 -30.88
CA GLY A 178 9.38 -0.06 -31.81
C GLY A 178 10.09 1.28 -31.59
N ASP A 179 9.75 2.02 -30.53
CA ASP A 179 10.43 3.26 -30.15
C ASP A 179 11.70 2.94 -29.36
N LEU A 180 12.73 2.48 -30.07
CA LEU A 180 14.01 2.09 -29.49
C LEU A 180 14.74 3.26 -28.83
N VAL A 181 14.47 4.50 -29.25
CA VAL A 181 15.08 5.70 -28.67
C VAL A 181 14.54 5.91 -27.26
N ASP A 182 13.21 5.91 -27.11
CA ASP A 182 12.59 6.03 -25.79
C ASP A 182 12.89 4.81 -24.91
N ALA A 183 12.82 3.60 -25.46
CA ALA A 183 13.12 2.38 -24.71
C ALA A 183 14.54 2.42 -24.12
N ARG A 184 15.54 2.76 -24.94
CA ARG A 184 16.93 2.93 -24.51
C ARG A 184 17.05 3.99 -23.42
N ARG A 185 16.41 5.15 -23.59
CA ARG A 185 16.42 6.23 -22.58
C ARG A 185 15.92 5.73 -21.21
N GLN A 186 14.83 4.96 -21.18
CA GLN A 186 14.27 4.44 -19.93
C GLN A 186 15.21 3.43 -19.26
N PHE A 187 15.77 2.48 -20.02
CA PHE A 187 16.67 1.47 -19.45
C PHE A 187 18.05 2.04 -19.05
N GLU A 188 18.61 2.99 -19.80
CA GLU A 188 19.84 3.69 -19.40
C GLU A 188 19.64 4.50 -18.11
N ALA A 189 18.47 5.13 -17.95
CA ALA A 189 18.10 5.81 -16.71
C ALA A 189 17.97 4.85 -15.51
N LEU A 190 17.61 3.58 -15.73
CA LEU A 190 17.60 2.55 -14.69
C LEU A 190 19.00 2.09 -14.32
N VAL A 191 19.86 1.85 -15.31
CA VAL A 191 21.22 1.37 -15.07
C VAL A 191 22.07 2.43 -14.36
N SER A 192 21.91 3.70 -14.76
CA SER A 192 22.64 4.84 -14.21
C SER A 192 22.14 5.32 -12.84
N ASP A 193 20.92 4.97 -12.44
CA ASP A 193 20.39 5.30 -11.11
C ASP A 193 21.08 4.43 -10.03
N PRO A 194 21.83 5.03 -9.08
CA PRO A 194 22.51 4.29 -8.01
C PRO A 194 21.53 3.54 -7.09
N GLU A 195 20.31 4.04 -6.94
CA GLU A 195 19.27 3.45 -6.10
C GLU A 195 18.62 2.23 -6.76
N THR A 196 18.91 1.95 -8.04
CA THR A 196 18.35 0.79 -8.75
C THR A 196 18.84 -0.51 -8.14
N GLY A 197 17.89 -1.32 -7.66
CA GLY A 197 18.16 -2.65 -7.14
C GLY A 197 18.80 -3.56 -8.20
N GLN A 198 19.68 -4.47 -7.76
CA GLN A 198 20.49 -5.31 -8.66
C GLN A 198 19.65 -6.06 -9.71
N GLY A 199 18.51 -6.63 -9.33
CA GLY A 199 17.65 -7.37 -10.26
C GLY A 199 17.03 -6.50 -11.35
N ALA A 200 16.63 -5.27 -11.03
CA ALA A 200 16.10 -4.33 -12.03
C ALA A 200 17.22 -3.86 -12.98
N ARG A 201 18.42 -3.61 -12.44
CA ARG A 201 19.59 -3.26 -13.25
C ARG A 201 19.95 -4.38 -14.24
N GLN A 202 20.01 -5.63 -13.78
CA GLN A 202 20.27 -6.79 -14.65
C GLN A 202 19.27 -6.93 -15.79
N ARG A 203 17.97 -6.72 -15.53
CA ARG A 203 16.94 -6.75 -16.58
C ARG A 203 17.07 -5.58 -17.56
N ALA A 204 17.39 -4.38 -17.06
CA ALA A 204 17.64 -3.23 -17.91
C ALA A 204 18.87 -3.42 -18.81
N ASP A 205 19.98 -3.94 -18.28
CA ASP A 205 21.18 -4.28 -19.05
C ASP A 205 20.88 -5.33 -20.13
N LEU A 206 20.11 -6.37 -19.79
CA LEU A 206 19.65 -7.37 -20.75
C LEU A 206 18.87 -6.71 -21.89
N MET A 207 17.90 -5.85 -21.56
CA MET A 207 17.12 -5.13 -22.56
C MET A 207 17.99 -4.23 -23.44
N LEU A 208 18.99 -3.54 -22.88
CA LEU A 208 19.93 -2.72 -23.65
C LEU A 208 20.80 -3.54 -24.59
N SER A 209 21.19 -4.76 -24.19
CA SER A 209 22.03 -5.66 -24.99
C SER A 209 21.32 -6.27 -26.19
N VAL A 210 20.00 -6.49 -26.10
CA VAL A 210 19.20 -7.08 -27.20
C VAL A 210 18.71 -6.01 -28.19
N MET A 211 18.74 -4.73 -27.81
CA MET A 211 18.41 -3.64 -28.70
C MET A 211 19.55 -3.37 -29.70
N PRO A 212 19.24 -3.05 -30.96
CA PRO A 212 20.23 -2.56 -31.92
C PRO A 212 21.04 -1.40 -31.32
N ALA A 213 22.32 -1.33 -31.69
CA ALA A 213 23.16 -0.18 -31.35
C ALA A 213 22.43 1.11 -31.75
N ALA A 214 22.46 2.12 -30.88
CA ALA A 214 21.91 3.42 -31.20
C ALA A 214 22.52 3.88 -32.53
N ALA A 215 21.68 4.12 -33.54
CA ALA A 215 22.16 4.66 -34.81
C ALA A 215 22.99 5.91 -34.49
N ALA A 216 24.27 5.90 -34.88
CA ALA A 216 25.15 7.02 -34.66
C ALA A 216 24.45 8.27 -35.21
N ALA A 217 24.27 9.28 -34.36
CA ALA A 217 23.69 10.55 -34.79
C ALA A 217 24.47 11.02 -36.03
N PRO A 218 23.79 11.48 -37.11
CA PRO A 218 24.50 11.96 -38.28
C PRO A 218 25.45 13.08 -37.84
N ALA A 219 26.74 12.90 -38.11
CA ALA A 219 27.75 13.92 -37.88
C ALA A 219 27.32 15.17 -38.64
N LYS A 220 27.17 16.29 -37.91
CA LYS A 220 26.96 17.61 -38.51
C LYS A 220 28.23 18.08 -39.20
#